data_AF-A0A0N5BRC1-F1
#
_entry.id   AF-A0A0N5BRC1-F1
#
_cell.length_a   1.000
_cell.length_b   1.000
_cell.length_c   1.000
_cell.angle_alpha   90.00
_cell.angle_beta   90.00
_cell.angle_gamma   90.00
#
_symmetry.space_group_name_H-M   'P 1'
#
loop_
_entity.id
_entity.type
_entity.pdbx_description
1 polymer ?
#
loop_
_entity_poly.entity_id
_entity_poly.type
_entity_poly.pdbx_seq_one_letter_code
_entity_poly.pdbx_strand_id
1 'polypeptide(L)'
;MPLPSALLNKLKKRGIIKEENSRLDEDEPERKRPVDENKLYDGEKANNEKKYPPFAEHCPNKYNPFHVCVEFCHLNWGPKFNVYQLQMEYLEAKHHLLLTYPLAPGWREMFDEGSGQHYFWYPPSGLVSWLPPSHPEAKVTLPCYKHGQNNFRLACLESIQLEENDDNEVKVKMASTIDNVDVENEDNVE
;
A
#
# COMPACT_ATOMS: atom_id res chain seq x y z
N MET A 1 7.25 -39.11 -0.79
CA MET A 1 7.50 -39.08 0.67
C MET A 1 6.19 -38.69 1.37
N PRO A 2 5.72 -39.43 2.37
CA PRO A 2 4.50 -39.07 3.10
C PRO A 2 4.69 -37.75 3.87
N LEU A 3 3.64 -36.94 3.94
CA LEU A 3 3.69 -35.68 4.69
C LEU A 3 3.84 -35.95 6.20
N PRO A 4 4.67 -35.17 6.93
CA PRO A 4 4.77 -35.26 8.38
C PRO A 4 3.41 -35.02 9.05
N SER A 5 3.10 -35.81 10.08
CA SER A 5 1.82 -35.81 10.80
C SER A 5 1.41 -34.44 11.32
N ALA A 6 2.36 -33.65 11.82
CA ALA A 6 2.12 -32.29 12.30
C ALA A 6 1.64 -31.34 11.18
N LEU A 7 2.17 -31.51 9.96
CA LEU A 7 1.81 -30.69 8.81
C LEU A 7 0.45 -31.11 8.26
N LEU A 8 0.20 -32.41 8.23
CA LEU A 8 -1.09 -33.01 7.85
C LEU A 8 -2.25 -32.51 8.73
N ASN A 9 -2.05 -32.44 10.05
CA ASN A 9 -3.05 -31.92 10.98
C ASN A 9 -3.34 -30.42 10.77
N LYS A 10 -2.32 -29.62 10.46
CA LYS A 10 -2.48 -28.19 10.15
C LYS A 10 -3.26 -28.00 8.85
N LEU A 11 -2.97 -28.81 7.83
CA LEU A 11 -3.69 -28.77 6.55
C LEU A 11 -5.14 -29.23 6.69
N LYS A 12 -5.42 -30.26 7.49
CA LYS A 12 -6.78 -30.71 7.84
C LYS A 12 -7.57 -29.61 8.57
N LYS A 13 -6.98 -28.97 9.58
CA LYS A 13 -7.63 -27.85 10.30
C LYS A 13 -7.99 -26.66 9.40
N ARG A 14 -7.25 -26.47 8.31
CA ARG A 14 -7.50 -25.42 7.31
C ARG A 14 -8.39 -25.89 6.15
N GLY A 15 -8.90 -27.12 6.19
CA GLY A 15 -9.77 -27.69 5.17
C GLY A 15 -9.09 -27.98 3.83
N ILE A 16 -7.75 -27.99 3.79
CA ILE A 16 -6.96 -28.20 2.56
C ILE A 16 -6.88 -29.69 2.20
N ILE A 17 -6.94 -30.57 3.20
CA ILE A 17 -7.02 -32.02 3.01
C ILE A 17 -8.39 -32.47 3.51
N LYS A 18 -9.22 -32.98 2.59
CA LYS A 18 -10.51 -33.62 2.91
C LYS A 18 -10.27 -35.13 3.03
N GLU A 19 -10.69 -35.75 4.14
CA GLU A 19 -10.62 -37.19 4.30
C GLU A 19 -11.74 -37.84 3.48
N GLU A 20 -11.37 -38.69 2.53
CA GLU A 20 -12.32 -39.47 1.74
C GLU A 20 -12.76 -40.72 2.52
N ASN A 21 -13.80 -40.57 3.36
CA ASN A 21 -14.89 -41.54 3.60
C ASN A 21 -15.52 -41.37 4.99
N SER A 22 -16.72 -40.78 5.05
CA SER A 22 -17.88 -41.38 5.72
C SER A 22 -19.15 -40.60 5.38
N ARG A 23 -20.22 -41.37 5.13
CA ARG A 23 -21.56 -40.99 4.68
C ARG A 23 -22.34 -40.15 5.69
N LEU A 24 -23.25 -39.35 5.13
CA LEU A 24 -24.56 -38.89 5.64
C LEU A 24 -24.58 -38.26 7.03
N ASP A 25 -24.92 -36.97 7.09
CA ASP A 25 -25.96 -36.45 8.00
C ASP A 25 -26.44 -35.08 7.47
N GLU A 26 -27.77 -34.94 7.38
CA GLU A 26 -28.50 -33.73 7.06
C GLU A 26 -28.56 -32.78 8.29
N ASP A 27 -28.91 -31.52 8.04
CA ASP A 27 -29.29 -30.44 8.98
C ASP A 27 -28.20 -29.58 9.63
N GLU A 28 -27.88 -28.43 8.99
CA GLU A 28 -27.63 -27.18 9.73
C GLU A 28 -28.06 -25.94 8.89
N PRO A 29 -28.78 -24.97 9.49
CA PRO A 29 -29.55 -23.95 8.75
C PRO A 29 -28.70 -22.91 7.99
N GLU A 30 -29.20 -22.59 6.79
CA GLU A 30 -28.72 -21.49 5.95
C GLU A 30 -28.73 -20.16 6.70
N ARG A 31 -27.53 -19.64 7.02
CA ARG A 31 -27.34 -18.22 7.32
C ARG A 31 -27.63 -17.43 6.05
N LYS A 32 -28.83 -16.85 5.97
CA LYS A 32 -29.21 -15.85 4.97
C LYS A 32 -28.21 -14.71 5.02
N ARG A 33 -27.35 -14.63 4.00
CA ARG A 33 -26.59 -13.41 3.70
C ARG A 33 -27.59 -12.37 3.18
N PRO A 34 -27.52 -11.10 3.61
CA PRO A 34 -28.39 -10.07 3.06
C PRO A 34 -28.15 -9.99 1.55
N VAL A 35 -29.25 -9.98 0.81
CA VAL A 35 -29.29 -9.87 -0.65
C VAL A 35 -28.80 -8.47 -1.01
N ASP A 36 -27.64 -8.39 -1.65
CA ASP A 36 -27.14 -7.15 -2.25
C ASP A 36 -27.90 -6.94 -3.56
N GLU A 37 -29.03 -6.23 -3.48
CA GLU A 37 -29.86 -5.83 -4.60
C GLU A 37 -29.16 -4.71 -5.40
N ASN A 38 -28.12 -5.08 -6.16
CA ASN A 38 -27.63 -4.30 -7.30
C ASN A 38 -26.74 -5.14 -8.23
N LYS A 39 -27.31 -6.21 -8.78
CA LYS A 39 -26.76 -6.85 -9.99
C LYS A 39 -27.73 -6.67 -11.15
N LEU A 40 -27.48 -5.63 -11.93
CA LEU A 40 -28.05 -5.48 -13.27
C LEU A 40 -27.45 -6.58 -14.18
N TYR A 41 -28.32 -7.19 -14.97
CA TYR A 41 -28.07 -8.28 -15.92
C TYR A 41 -26.90 -8.01 -16.89
N ASP A 42 -26.06 -9.03 -17.13
CA ASP A 42 -26.15 -9.72 -18.43
C ASP A 42 -25.60 -11.15 -18.38
N GLY A 43 -26.19 -12.00 -19.21
CA GLY A 43 -25.90 -13.41 -19.32
C GLY A 43 -24.63 -13.74 -20.12
N GLU A 44 -24.50 -15.03 -20.37
CA GLU A 44 -23.51 -15.70 -21.22
C GLU A 44 -22.19 -16.12 -20.54
N LYS A 45 -22.12 -17.44 -20.31
CA LYS A 45 -20.87 -18.18 -20.05
C LYS A 45 -19.98 -18.11 -21.29
N ALA A 46 -19.27 -17.01 -21.46
CA ALA A 46 -18.08 -16.98 -22.29
C ALA A 46 -16.89 -17.39 -21.42
N ASN A 47 -16.20 -18.47 -21.79
CA ASN A 47 -14.83 -18.75 -21.35
C ASN A 47 -13.89 -17.67 -21.93
N ASN A 48 -14.10 -16.42 -21.53
CA ASN A 48 -13.14 -15.36 -21.74
C ASN A 48 -12.14 -15.46 -20.59
N GLU A 49 -10.90 -15.81 -20.90
CA GLU A 49 -9.77 -15.55 -20.00
C GLU A 49 -9.89 -14.09 -19.57
N LYS A 50 -10.29 -13.85 -18.32
CA LYS A 50 -10.37 -12.50 -17.78
C LYS A 50 -8.95 -11.94 -17.78
N LYS A 51 -8.63 -11.12 -18.79
CA LYS A 51 -7.36 -10.40 -18.85
C LYS A 51 -7.42 -9.29 -17.82
N TYR A 52 -6.89 -9.58 -16.65
CA TYR A 52 -6.68 -8.59 -15.62
C TYR A 52 -5.54 -7.65 -16.01
N PRO A 53 -5.55 -6.39 -15.56
CA PRO A 53 -4.39 -5.51 -15.69
C PRO A 53 -3.17 -6.13 -14.97
N PRO A 54 -1.94 -5.72 -15.28
CA PRO A 54 -0.72 -6.32 -14.70
C PRO A 54 -0.67 -6.25 -13.16
N PHE A 55 -1.32 -5.24 -12.58
CA PHE A 55 -1.41 -5.03 -11.14
C PHE A 55 -2.84 -4.73 -10.73
N ALA A 56 -3.29 -5.31 -9.62
CA ALA A 56 -4.53 -4.86 -9.00
C ALA A 56 -4.29 -3.46 -8.39
N GLU A 57 -5.24 -2.55 -8.61
CA GLU A 57 -5.10 -1.12 -8.31
C GLU A 57 -4.69 -0.87 -6.85
N HIS A 58 -5.31 -1.61 -5.93
CA HIS A 58 -5.14 -1.46 -4.49
C HIS A 58 -4.42 -2.65 -3.85
N CYS A 59 -3.59 -3.38 -4.61
CA CYS A 59 -2.84 -4.51 -4.05
C CYS A 59 -1.83 -4.00 -2.99
N PRO A 60 -1.89 -4.48 -1.73
CA PRO A 60 -0.96 -4.04 -0.69
C PRO A 60 0.50 -4.42 -1.01
N ASN A 61 0.70 -5.42 -1.86
CA ASN A 61 2.01 -5.91 -2.25
C ASN A 61 2.48 -5.34 -3.61
N LYS A 62 1.81 -4.33 -4.16
CA LYS A 62 2.14 -3.72 -5.47
C LYS A 62 3.56 -3.13 -5.53
N TYR A 63 4.07 -2.66 -4.40
CA TYR A 63 5.41 -2.06 -4.31
C TYR A 63 6.54 -3.09 -4.15
N ASN A 64 6.22 -4.36 -3.92
CA ASN A 64 7.21 -5.43 -3.82
C ASN A 64 7.64 -5.85 -5.24
N PRO A 65 8.91 -5.67 -5.63
CA PRO A 65 9.40 -6.00 -6.97
C PRO A 65 9.21 -7.47 -7.35
N PHE A 66 9.10 -8.35 -6.36
CA PHE A 66 8.93 -9.79 -6.56
C PHE A 66 7.46 -10.22 -6.61
N HIS A 67 6.51 -9.28 -6.44
CA HIS A 67 5.09 -9.58 -6.48
C HIS A 67 4.52 -9.42 -7.89
N VAL A 68 3.90 -10.48 -8.38
CA VAL A 68 3.03 -10.44 -9.56
C VAL A 68 1.60 -10.66 -9.09
N CYS A 69 0.71 -9.73 -9.45
CA CYS A 69 -0.71 -9.88 -9.13
C CYS A 69 -1.28 -11.10 -9.86
N VAL A 70 -2.04 -11.90 -9.12
CA VAL A 70 -2.80 -13.04 -9.64
C VAL A 70 -4.29 -12.73 -9.53
N GLU A 71 -5.17 -13.57 -10.08
CA GLU A 71 -6.63 -13.38 -10.04
C GLU A 71 -7.13 -13.05 -8.62
N PHE A 72 -6.61 -13.72 -7.59
CA PHE A 72 -6.92 -13.43 -6.20
C PHE A 72 -6.71 -11.94 -5.85
N CYS A 73 -5.62 -11.32 -6.32
CA CYS A 73 -5.33 -9.92 -6.03
C CYS A 73 -6.40 -9.00 -6.65
N HIS A 74 -6.81 -9.28 -7.88
CA HIS A 74 -7.82 -8.49 -8.57
C HIS A 74 -9.22 -8.64 -7.98
N LEU A 75 -9.54 -9.82 -7.45
CA LEU A 75 -10.82 -10.07 -6.80
C LEU A 75 -10.88 -9.49 -5.37
N ASN A 76 -9.75 -9.46 -4.66
CA ASN A 76 -9.72 -9.16 -3.24
C ASN A 76 -9.23 -7.73 -2.91
N TRP A 77 -8.62 -7.04 -3.87
CA TRP A 77 -8.02 -5.71 -3.70
C TRP A 77 -8.50 -4.72 -4.77
N GLY A 78 -9.82 -4.64 -4.95
CA GLY A 78 -10.49 -3.53 -5.64
C GLY A 78 -10.66 -2.30 -4.72
N PRO A 79 -11.20 -1.18 -5.25
CA PRO A 79 -11.52 -0.01 -4.44
C PRO A 79 -12.49 -0.41 -3.33
N LYS A 80 -12.04 -0.25 -2.07
CA LYS A 80 -12.85 -0.60 -0.89
C LYS A 80 -13.62 0.59 -0.36
N PHE A 81 -13.10 1.79 -0.62
CA PHE A 81 -13.64 3.04 -0.10
C PHE A 81 -14.03 3.93 -1.26
N ASN A 82 -15.24 4.46 -1.15
CA ASN A 82 -15.75 5.49 -2.04
C ASN A 82 -15.76 6.82 -1.27
N VAL A 83 -15.25 7.88 -1.88
CA VAL A 83 -15.28 9.26 -1.33
C VAL A 83 -16.69 9.63 -0.82
N TYR A 84 -17.73 9.20 -1.54
CA TYR A 84 -19.13 9.52 -1.24
C TYR A 84 -19.74 8.68 -0.10
N GLN A 85 -19.04 7.65 0.38
CA GLN A 85 -19.52 6.72 1.41
C GLN A 85 -18.70 6.78 2.70
N LEU A 86 -17.91 7.85 2.88
CA LEU A 86 -17.16 8.08 4.11
C LEU A 86 -18.09 8.35 5.30
N GLN A 87 -17.70 7.84 6.46
CA GLN A 87 -18.43 8.08 7.71
C GLN A 87 -18.42 9.58 8.05
N MET A 88 -19.53 10.10 8.56
CA MET A 88 -19.66 11.54 8.86
C MET A 88 -18.68 11.98 9.95
N GLU A 89 -18.47 11.14 10.96
CA GLU A 89 -17.54 11.37 12.06
C GLU A 89 -16.12 11.59 11.56
N TYR A 90 -15.73 10.88 10.50
CA TYR A 90 -14.42 11.04 9.87
C TYR A 90 -14.29 12.39 9.15
N LEU A 91 -15.32 12.78 8.40
CA LEU A 91 -15.34 14.06 7.67
C LEU A 91 -15.33 15.25 8.65
N GLU A 92 -16.08 15.15 9.75
CA GLU A 92 -16.09 16.14 10.82
C GLU A 92 -14.74 16.25 11.51
N ALA A 93 -14.14 15.12 11.90
CA ALA A 93 -12.80 15.10 12.50
C ALA A 93 -11.74 15.73 11.58
N LYS A 94 -11.77 15.40 10.29
CA LYS A 94 -10.89 16.01 9.28
C LYS A 94 -11.15 17.51 9.15
N HIS A 95 -12.42 17.95 9.10
CA HIS A 95 -12.75 19.36 9.02
C HIS A 95 -12.23 20.13 10.24
N HIS A 96 -12.41 19.59 11.44
CA HIS A 96 -11.85 20.17 12.67
C HIS A 96 -10.31 20.20 12.68
N LEU A 97 -9.66 19.15 12.17
CA LEU A 97 -8.21 19.11 12.00
C LEU A 97 -7.74 20.26 11.11
N LEU A 98 -8.41 20.51 9.99
CA LEU A 98 -8.08 21.58 9.04
C LEU A 98 -8.39 22.99 9.56
N LEU A 99 -9.38 23.13 10.44
CA LEU A 99 -9.64 24.40 11.12
C LEU A 99 -8.54 24.74 12.14
N THR A 100 -7.99 23.73 12.81
CA THR A 100 -6.91 23.92 13.80
C THR A 100 -5.54 24.08 13.12
N TYR A 101 -5.31 23.30 12.07
CA TYR A 101 -4.07 23.27 11.30
C TYR A 101 -4.37 23.55 9.82
N PRO A 102 -4.53 24.84 9.46
CA PRO A 102 -4.83 25.21 8.07
C PRO A 102 -3.70 24.79 7.14
N LEU A 103 -4.06 24.43 5.90
CA LEU A 103 -3.08 24.08 4.88
C LEU A 103 -2.25 25.30 4.49
N ALA A 104 -0.93 25.11 4.45
CA ALA A 104 -0.03 26.09 3.88
C ALA A 104 -0.30 26.28 2.36
N PRO A 105 -0.01 27.46 1.79
CA PRO A 105 -0.23 27.72 0.37
C PRO A 105 0.42 26.68 -0.54
N GLY A 106 -0.33 26.20 -1.53
CA GLY A 106 0.15 25.25 -2.53
C GLY A 106 0.00 23.77 -2.14
N TRP A 107 -0.30 23.45 -0.87
CA TRP A 107 -0.70 22.10 -0.49
C TRP A 107 -2.11 21.77 -0.96
N ARG A 108 -2.32 20.50 -1.30
CA ARG A 108 -3.62 19.97 -1.74
C ARG A 108 -4.01 18.77 -0.89
N GLU A 109 -5.31 18.69 -0.61
CA GLU A 109 -5.93 17.50 -0.01
C GLU A 109 -6.25 16.49 -1.12
N MET A 110 -5.90 15.23 -0.90
CA MET A 110 -6.11 14.13 -1.82
C MET A 110 -6.76 12.97 -1.07
N PHE A 111 -7.75 12.31 -1.68
CA PHE A 111 -8.33 11.08 -1.13
C PHE A 111 -7.60 9.85 -1.67
N ASP A 112 -7.24 8.92 -0.79
CA ASP A 112 -6.73 7.61 -1.16
C ASP A 112 -7.82 6.54 -1.02
N GLU A 113 -8.32 6.04 -2.15
CA GLU A 113 -9.35 5.00 -2.22
C GLU A 113 -8.89 3.65 -1.64
N GLY A 114 -7.57 3.42 -1.55
CA GLY A 114 -7.01 2.20 -0.97
C GLY A 114 -7.10 2.17 0.55
N SER A 115 -6.79 3.28 1.21
CA SER A 115 -6.86 3.41 2.67
C SER A 115 -8.18 3.99 3.19
N GLY A 116 -8.95 4.66 2.33
CA GLY A 116 -10.15 5.41 2.72
C GLY A 116 -9.82 6.70 3.47
N GLN A 117 -8.58 7.19 3.40
CA GLN A 117 -8.09 8.34 4.15
C GLN A 117 -7.65 9.47 3.22
N HIS A 118 -7.66 10.70 3.75
CA HIS A 118 -7.14 11.86 3.06
C HIS A 118 -5.67 12.03 3.42
N TYR A 119 -4.86 12.33 2.42
CA TYR A 119 -3.46 12.72 2.58
C TYR A 119 -3.24 14.08 1.92
N PHE A 120 -2.12 14.70 2.26
CA PHE A 120 -1.76 16.03 1.78
C PHE A 120 -0.58 15.92 0.86
N TRP A 121 -0.66 16.62 -0.27
CA TRP A 121 0.34 16.60 -1.32
C TRP A 121 0.75 18.01 -1.70
N TYR A 122 2.06 18.23 -1.82
CA TYR A 122 2.63 19.47 -2.33
C TYR A 122 3.16 19.24 -3.76
N PRO A 123 2.47 19.72 -4.79
CA PRO A 123 2.78 19.43 -6.19
C PRO A 123 4.16 19.87 -6.67
N PRO A 124 4.67 21.08 -6.31
CA PRO A 124 5.95 21.55 -6.86
C PRO A 124 7.14 20.64 -6.55
N SER A 125 7.29 20.16 -5.31
CA SER A 125 8.36 19.19 -4.95
C SER A 125 7.88 17.74 -4.92
N GLY A 126 6.56 17.53 -4.95
CA GLY A 126 5.93 16.23 -4.88
C GLY A 126 5.90 15.63 -3.47
N LEU A 127 6.10 16.43 -2.42
CA LEU A 127 6.09 15.96 -1.02
C LEU A 127 4.69 15.51 -0.61
N VAL A 128 4.63 14.52 0.28
CA VAL A 128 3.38 13.95 0.82
C VAL A 128 3.41 13.85 2.34
N SER A 129 2.25 13.96 2.98
CA SER A 129 2.06 13.80 4.43
C SER A 129 0.65 13.28 4.74
N TRP A 130 0.50 12.48 5.80
CA TRP A 130 -0.82 12.03 6.28
C TRP A 130 -1.54 13.06 7.16
N LEU A 131 -0.80 14.02 7.73
CA LEU A 131 -1.34 15.13 8.51
C LEU A 131 -1.05 16.46 7.79
N PRO A 132 -1.84 17.52 8.03
CA PRO A 132 -1.56 18.84 7.47
C PRO A 132 -0.12 19.24 7.81
N PRO A 133 0.64 19.85 6.89
CA PRO A 133 2.05 20.19 7.12
C PRO A 133 2.29 21.12 8.31
N SER A 134 1.26 21.88 8.71
CA SER A 134 1.27 22.75 9.88
C SER A 134 1.09 22.00 11.20
N HIS A 135 0.69 20.72 11.16
CA HIS A 135 0.53 19.90 12.35
C HIS A 135 1.90 19.50 12.93
N PRO A 136 2.12 19.56 14.25
CA PRO A 136 3.43 19.29 14.86
C PRO A 136 3.96 17.88 14.62
N GLU A 137 3.07 16.90 14.50
CA GLU A 137 3.43 15.50 14.23
C GLU A 137 3.47 15.16 12.73
N ALA A 138 3.29 16.14 11.84
CA ALA A 138 3.31 15.88 10.40
C ALA A 138 4.70 15.45 9.92
N LYS A 139 4.75 14.27 9.30
CA LYS A 139 5.98 13.75 8.67
C LYS A 139 5.90 13.95 7.17
N VAL A 140 6.47 15.06 6.71
CA VAL A 140 6.56 15.38 5.29
C VAL A 140 7.67 14.55 4.65
N THR A 141 7.31 13.74 3.66
CA THR A 141 8.24 12.80 3.02
C THR A 141 8.08 12.80 1.50
N LEU A 142 9.02 12.17 0.80
CA LEU A 142 8.85 11.85 -0.62
C LEU A 142 7.87 10.68 -0.78
N PRO A 143 7.08 10.64 -1.86
CA PRO A 143 6.17 9.54 -2.13
C PRO A 143 6.94 8.24 -2.37
N CYS A 144 6.32 7.12 -2.01
CA CYS A 144 6.94 5.79 -1.98
C CYS A 144 7.68 5.42 -3.29
N TYR A 145 7.12 5.76 -4.47
CA TYR A 145 7.77 5.47 -5.75
C TYR A 145 9.10 6.22 -5.94
N LYS A 146 9.21 7.47 -5.47
CA LYS A 146 10.47 8.23 -5.49
C LYS A 146 11.46 7.68 -4.47
N HIS A 147 10.96 7.26 -3.31
CA HIS A 147 11.79 6.62 -2.28
C HIS A 147 12.39 5.31 -2.80
N GLY A 148 11.61 4.48 -3.50
CA GLY A 148 12.10 3.27 -4.16
C GLY A 148 13.13 3.54 -5.25
N GLN A 149 12.92 4.55 -6.10
CA GLN A 149 13.89 4.95 -7.11
C GLN A 149 15.20 5.46 -6.49
N ASN A 150 15.12 6.27 -5.44
CA ASN A 150 16.30 6.78 -4.74
C ASN A 150 17.06 5.65 -4.05
N ASN A 151 16.38 4.75 -3.34
CA ASN A 151 17.02 3.61 -2.67
C ASN A 151 17.65 2.65 -3.67
N PHE A 152 16.97 2.37 -4.80
CA PHE A 152 17.55 1.56 -5.86
C PHE A 152 18.77 2.24 -6.49
N ARG A 153 18.68 3.53 -6.79
CA ARG A 153 19.82 4.31 -7.31
C ARG A 153 20.99 4.33 -6.33
N LEU A 154 20.72 4.52 -5.03
CA LEU A 154 21.73 4.47 -3.97
C LEU A 154 22.38 3.08 -3.88
N ALA A 155 21.59 2.01 -3.92
CA ALA A 155 22.11 0.64 -3.94
C ALA A 155 22.97 0.36 -5.18
N CYS A 156 22.57 0.85 -6.36
CA CYS A 156 23.38 0.75 -7.57
C CYS A 156 24.70 1.56 -7.48
N LEU A 157 24.66 2.75 -6.88
CA LEU A 157 25.87 3.54 -6.65
C LEU A 157 26.78 2.88 -5.63
N GLU A 158 26.22 2.33 -4.55
CA GLU A 158 26.97 1.57 -3.54
C GLU A 158 27.63 0.33 -4.17
N SER A 159 26.92 -0.41 -5.03
CA SER A 159 27.51 -1.54 -5.75
C SER A 159 28.64 -1.11 -6.68
N ILE A 160 28.49 0.00 -7.42
CA ILE A 160 29.56 0.54 -8.27
C ILE A 160 30.77 0.95 -7.41
N GLN A 161 30.53 1.62 -6.28
CA GLN A 161 31.60 2.03 -5.38
C GLN A 161 32.33 0.83 -4.76
N LEU A 162 31.63 -0.27 -4.47
CA LEU A 162 32.25 -1.51 -3.99
C LEU A 162 33.08 -2.20 -5.09
N GLU A 163 32.59 -2.20 -6.33
CA GLU A 163 33.34 -2.70 -7.50
C GLU A 163 34.61 -1.86 -7.75
N GLU A 164 34.54 -0.53 -7.58
CA GLU A 164 35.70 0.36 -7.74
C GLU A 164 36.69 0.32 -6.56
N ASN A 165 36.23 -0.01 -5.36
CA ASN A 165 37.08 -0.09 -4.16
C ASN A 165 37.79 -1.45 -3.98
N ASP A 166 37.40 -2.50 -4.72
CA ASP A 166 38.11 -3.78 -4.73
C ASP A 166 39.48 -3.68 -5.44
N ASP A 167 39.70 -2.60 -6.21
CA ASP A 167 40.98 -2.26 -6.85
C ASP A 167 41.88 -1.36 -5.98
N ASN A 168 41.41 -0.86 -4.83
CA ASN A 168 42.20 -0.02 -3.92
C ASN A 168 41.84 -0.25 -2.45
N GLU A 169 42.59 -1.13 -1.79
CA GLU A 169 42.55 -1.34 -0.35
C GLU A 169 42.94 -0.07 0.43
N VAL A 170 42.00 0.84 0.68
CA VAL A 170 42.18 1.92 1.66
C VAL A 170 40.91 2.10 2.50
N LYS A 171 41.05 1.75 3.78
CA LYS A 171 40.07 1.97 4.86
C LYS A 171 39.54 3.41 4.87
N VAL A 172 38.24 3.61 4.70
CA VAL A 172 37.57 4.85 5.10
C VAL A 172 36.38 4.54 6.01
N LYS A 173 36.38 5.22 7.16
CA LYS A 173 35.42 5.08 8.26
C LYS A 173 34.03 5.51 7.81
N MET A 174 33.04 4.69 8.15
CA MET A 174 31.63 4.97 7.96
C MET A 174 31.24 6.21 8.78
N ALA A 175 30.82 7.28 8.11
CA ALA A 175 30.14 8.39 8.75
C ALA A 175 28.67 8.37 8.31
N SER A 176 27.85 7.78 9.16
CA SER A 176 26.40 7.95 9.19
C SER A 176 26.08 9.40 9.57
N THR A 177 25.80 10.27 8.60
CA THR A 177 25.13 11.56 8.88
C THR A 177 24.43 12.05 7.61
N ILE A 178 23.18 11.61 7.42
CA ILE A 178 22.21 12.36 6.62
C ILE A 178 20.92 12.39 7.44
N ASP A 179 20.95 13.16 8.51
CA ASP A 179 19.78 13.83 9.07
C ASP A 179 20.21 15.30 9.25
N ASN A 180 19.30 16.21 8.86
CA ASN A 180 19.40 17.69 8.86
C ASN A 180 19.96 18.31 7.57
N VAL A 181 19.05 18.60 6.62
CA VAL A 181 19.22 19.73 5.72
C VAL A 181 18.66 20.95 6.45
N ASP A 182 19.55 21.72 7.05
CA ASP A 182 19.29 23.07 7.53
C ASP A 182 19.00 23.98 6.32
N VAL A 183 17.86 24.66 6.36
CA VAL A 183 17.50 25.72 5.42
C VAL A 183 18.17 27.00 5.91
N GLU A 184 19.35 27.30 5.39
CA GLU A 184 19.95 28.63 5.56
C GLU A 184 19.31 29.60 4.55
N ASN A 185 18.74 30.66 5.11
CA ASN A 185 18.16 31.80 4.41
C ASN A 185 19.27 32.62 3.76
N GLU A 186 19.23 32.78 2.44
CA GLU A 186 19.92 33.86 1.74
C GLU A 186 18.88 34.73 1.04
N ASP A 187 18.54 35.87 1.66
CA ASP A 187 18.04 37.05 0.96
C ASP A 187 18.52 38.28 1.73
N ASN A 188 19.78 38.64 1.50
CA ASN A 188 20.30 39.98 1.75
C ASN A 188 20.78 40.51 0.40
N VAL A 189 19.98 41.36 -0.24
CA VAL A 189 20.38 42.14 -1.41
C VAL A 189 20.35 43.61 -1.02
N GLU A 190 21.51 44.24 -1.21
CA GLU A 190 21.81 45.67 -1.05
C GLU A 190 20.82 46.61 -1.75
#